data_AF-A0A955WRA1-F1
#
_entry.id   AF-A0A955WRA1-F1
#
_cell.length_a   1.000
_cell.length_b   1.000
_cell.length_c   1.000
_cell.angle_alpha   90.00
_cell.angle_beta   90.00
_cell.angle_gamma   90.00
#
_symmetry.space_group_name_H-M   'P 1'
#
loop_
_entity.id
_entity.type
_entity.pdbx_description
1 polymer ?
#
loop_
_entity_poly.entity_id
_entity_poly.type
_entity_poly.pdbx_seq_one_letter_code
_entity_poly.pdbx_strand_id
1 'polypeptide(L)'
;MKRIISTAVLALPGLAFAAPNAATVPWVATNPNIPHDIISGQATRLKGGEIPAIVAGNKVYTAATYEWDFGDGTTSGVRPAPADKRLMAMDHTYNAPDGSLITARLTVCDAGGDCDSAIYRLAVRQRTLEVETNIAIDDGLWYLHVNARTTGQIIPSGGYNTRISATAAAVNAFEVHGHLPSGDRETNPYVDSVGGGLNWVLGTLQSRGLGNQAAGNPDSNGNGRYLSVASGQEVYENGMVMDAIVASGNPNAVATVGVANGDTYLNIVQDLIDGYAYGQMEHNAGDLARRGSWYYTYGVGNNSAGGHADNSASQWAAIGMIPAERQWGAIIPQWVKDQNLNAMDYTFQDGANGAECGTFGYSSRGYCPWGCAAVTPSGMVQLVMDGKGPGVPAFRGI
;
A
#
# COMPACT_ATOMS: atom_id res chain seq x y z
N MET A 1 27.32 58.57 -47.62
CA MET A 1 26.64 58.12 -46.39
C MET A 1 27.00 56.67 -46.12
N LYS A 2 27.95 56.42 -45.20
CA LYS A 2 28.31 55.06 -44.76
C LYS A 2 27.30 54.64 -43.68
N ARG A 3 26.50 53.60 -43.96
CA ARG A 3 25.58 52.99 -43.00
C ARG A 3 26.39 52.15 -42.01
N ILE A 4 26.30 52.50 -40.73
CA ILE A 4 26.77 51.69 -39.62
C ILE A 4 25.69 50.62 -39.40
N ILE A 5 26.05 49.35 -39.63
CA ILE A 5 25.22 48.21 -39.25
C ILE A 5 25.59 47.90 -37.80
N SER A 6 24.69 48.24 -36.88
CA SER A 6 24.80 47.85 -35.47
C SER A 6 24.26 46.42 -35.34
N THR A 7 25.15 45.46 -35.12
CA THR A 7 24.79 44.07 -34.87
C THR A 7 24.22 43.97 -33.46
N ALA A 8 22.88 43.91 -33.34
CA ALA A 8 22.23 43.55 -32.10
C ALA A 8 22.45 42.05 -31.85
N VAL A 9 23.25 41.71 -30.84
CA VAL A 9 23.35 40.34 -30.32
C VAL A 9 22.05 40.08 -29.57
N LEU A 10 21.13 39.32 -30.17
CA LEU A 10 20.03 38.70 -29.43
C LEU A 10 20.63 37.69 -28.47
N ALA A 11 20.66 38.00 -27.18
CA ALA A 11 20.78 36.98 -26.14
C ALA A 11 19.52 36.12 -26.22
N LEU A 12 19.65 34.89 -26.74
CA LEU A 12 18.65 33.85 -26.55
C LEU A 12 18.52 33.60 -25.04
N PRO A 13 17.31 33.55 -24.47
CA PRO A 13 17.15 33.11 -23.09
C PRO A 13 17.69 31.69 -23.00
N GLY A 14 18.74 31.50 -22.20
CA GLY A 14 19.21 30.17 -21.87
C GLY A 14 18.06 29.40 -21.23
N LEU A 15 17.77 28.22 -21.76
CA LEU A 15 16.94 27.25 -21.05
C LEU A 15 17.69 26.94 -19.75
N ALA A 16 17.20 27.48 -18.63
CA ALA A 16 17.65 27.03 -17.32
C ALA A 16 17.22 25.56 -17.21
N PHE A 17 18.19 24.65 -17.31
CA PHE A 17 17.95 23.27 -16.92
C PHE A 17 17.66 23.25 -15.42
N ALA A 18 16.73 22.41 -14.99
CA ALA A 18 16.49 22.23 -13.55
C ALA A 18 17.78 21.67 -12.93
N ALA A 19 18.25 22.27 -11.84
CA ALA A 19 19.39 21.75 -11.08
C ALA A 19 19.07 20.35 -10.51
N PRO A 20 20.07 19.50 -10.28
CA PRO A 20 19.86 18.21 -9.62
C PRO A 20 19.33 18.44 -8.19
N ASN A 21 18.53 17.48 -7.72
CA ASN A 21 17.90 17.53 -6.40
C ASN A 21 18.14 16.19 -5.70
N ALA A 22 19.06 16.19 -4.74
CA ALA A 22 19.43 15.01 -3.99
C ALA A 22 18.46 14.80 -2.82
N ALA A 23 17.96 13.58 -2.65
CA ALA A 23 17.19 13.22 -1.47
C ALA A 23 17.57 11.84 -0.95
N THR A 24 17.53 11.69 0.37
CA THR A 24 17.80 10.46 1.10
C THR A 24 16.53 9.96 1.75
N VAL A 25 16.37 8.64 1.85
CA VAL A 25 15.20 8.05 2.51
C VAL A 25 15.22 8.36 4.01
N PRO A 26 14.18 9.00 4.58
CA PRO A 26 14.07 9.16 6.03
C PRO A 26 13.59 7.86 6.69
N TRP A 27 14.07 7.54 7.90
CA TRP A 27 13.52 6.43 8.69
C TRP A 27 12.09 6.73 9.15
N VAL A 28 11.88 7.93 9.69
CA VAL A 28 10.57 8.45 10.07
C VAL A 28 10.20 9.59 9.13
N ALA A 29 9.23 9.35 8.26
CA ALA A 29 8.85 10.29 7.21
C ALA A 29 8.47 11.70 7.72
N THR A 30 7.83 11.79 8.89
CA THR A 30 7.42 13.07 9.50
C THR A 30 8.52 13.77 10.29
N ASN A 31 9.64 13.09 10.56
CA ASN A 31 10.79 13.66 11.25
C ASN A 31 12.11 13.06 10.70
N PRO A 32 12.64 13.63 9.59
CA PRO A 32 13.88 13.17 8.95
C PRO A 32 15.15 13.29 9.81
N ASN A 33 15.05 13.87 11.02
CA ASN A 33 16.16 13.91 11.96
C ASN A 33 16.31 12.62 12.77
N ILE A 34 15.29 11.76 12.79
CA ILE A 34 15.38 10.45 13.46
C ILE A 34 16.27 9.55 12.60
N PRO A 35 17.38 9.02 13.17
CA PRO A 35 18.31 8.18 12.44
C PRO A 35 17.73 6.79 12.16
N HIS A 36 18.23 6.15 11.11
CA HIS A 36 18.06 4.72 10.88
C HIS A 36 18.90 3.92 11.88
N ASP A 37 18.34 2.85 12.43
CA ASP A 37 19.09 1.94 13.29
C ASP A 37 20.01 1.05 12.43
N ILE A 38 21.25 0.86 12.88
CA ILE A 38 22.23 -0.04 12.25
C ILE A 38 22.97 -0.86 13.31
N ILE A 39 23.58 -1.97 12.90
CA ILE A 39 24.36 -2.83 13.80
C ILE A 39 25.83 -2.77 13.39
N SER A 40 26.72 -2.51 14.37
CA SER A 40 28.17 -2.48 14.11
C SER A 40 28.66 -3.80 13.51
N GLY A 41 29.50 -3.69 12.47
CA GLY A 41 30.05 -4.83 11.74
C GLY A 41 29.08 -5.49 10.75
N GLN A 42 27.82 -5.05 10.69
CA GLN A 42 26.85 -5.49 9.69
C GLN A 42 26.83 -4.49 8.51
N ALA A 43 26.76 -5.03 7.28
CA ALA A 43 26.56 -4.20 6.11
C ALA A 43 25.23 -3.43 6.21
N THR A 44 25.29 -2.13 6.00
CA THR A 44 24.15 -1.20 6.01
C THR A 44 23.97 -0.63 4.61
N ARG A 45 22.72 -0.61 4.12
CA ARG A 45 22.40 0.03 2.86
C ARG A 45 21.97 1.48 3.07
N LEU A 46 22.78 2.43 2.60
CA LEU A 46 22.41 3.83 2.50
C LEU A 46 21.51 4.03 1.28
N LYS A 47 20.42 4.80 1.43
CA LYS A 47 19.33 4.87 0.45
C LYS A 47 19.01 6.31 0.07
N GLY A 48 18.99 6.58 -1.23
CA GLY A 48 18.69 7.89 -1.78
C GLY A 48 18.79 7.92 -3.29
N GLY A 49 18.54 9.08 -3.86
CA GLY A 49 18.59 9.31 -5.31
C GLY A 49 18.24 10.74 -5.66
N GLU A 50 17.97 10.96 -6.93
CA GLU A 50 17.49 12.24 -7.45
C GLU A 50 15.94 12.30 -7.38
N ILE A 51 15.42 13.42 -6.89
CA ILE A 51 14.01 13.78 -7.05
C ILE A 51 13.86 14.48 -8.40
N PRO A 52 12.99 14.01 -9.31
CA PRO A 52 12.85 14.64 -10.60
C PRO A 52 12.16 15.99 -10.47
N ALA A 53 12.63 16.96 -11.23
CA ALA A 53 11.87 18.17 -11.50
C ALA A 53 10.63 17.83 -12.34
N ILE A 54 9.52 18.53 -12.11
CA ILE A 54 8.32 18.42 -12.93
C ILE A 54 8.31 19.55 -13.95
N VAL A 55 8.60 19.24 -15.21
CA VAL A 55 8.63 20.21 -16.31
C VAL A 55 7.52 19.86 -17.30
N ALA A 56 6.54 20.75 -17.44
CA ALA A 56 5.36 20.54 -18.28
C ALA A 56 4.65 19.19 -18.04
N GLY A 57 4.57 18.78 -16.77
CA GLY A 57 3.94 17.52 -16.35
C GLY A 57 4.81 16.26 -16.48
N ASN A 58 6.05 16.38 -16.97
CA ASN A 58 6.97 15.26 -17.11
C ASN A 58 8.04 15.28 -16.01
N LYS A 59 8.38 14.10 -15.50
CA LYS A 59 9.53 13.91 -14.59
C LYS A 59 10.82 14.02 -15.39
N VAL A 60 11.66 14.98 -15.02
CA VAL A 60 12.98 15.22 -15.63
C VAL A 60 14.06 14.98 -14.60
N TYR A 61 15.02 14.13 -14.97
CA TYR A 61 16.20 13.81 -14.18
C TYR A 61 17.44 14.35 -14.89
N THR A 62 18.39 14.84 -14.12
CA THR A 62 19.60 15.53 -14.61
C THR A 62 20.89 14.92 -14.10
N ALA A 63 20.82 14.04 -13.09
CA ALA A 63 21.99 13.48 -12.46
C ALA A 63 22.89 12.72 -13.43
N ALA A 64 24.14 13.17 -13.52
CA ALA A 64 25.21 12.54 -14.26
C ALA A 64 26.10 11.71 -13.34
N THR A 65 26.39 12.19 -12.13
CA THR A 65 27.21 11.50 -11.13
C THR A 65 26.61 11.59 -9.73
N TYR A 66 27.09 10.72 -8.84
CA TYR A 66 26.80 10.79 -7.42
C TYR A 66 27.98 10.32 -6.57
N GLU A 67 28.02 10.72 -5.32
CA GLU A 67 28.99 10.26 -4.32
C GLU A 67 28.33 10.15 -2.95
N TRP A 68 28.70 9.10 -2.20
CA TRP A 68 28.41 8.99 -0.78
C TRP A 68 29.67 9.32 0.03
N ASP A 69 29.55 10.32 0.91
CA ASP A 69 30.41 10.44 2.10
C ASP A 69 29.74 9.63 3.21
N PHE A 70 30.41 8.59 3.70
CA PHE A 70 29.81 7.67 4.67
C PHE A 70 29.78 8.25 6.09
N GLY A 71 30.41 9.41 6.33
CA GLY A 71 30.40 10.08 7.63
C GLY A 71 31.39 9.50 8.65
N ASP A 72 32.22 8.54 8.25
CA ASP A 72 33.28 7.91 9.07
C ASP A 72 34.70 8.19 8.53
N GLY A 73 34.82 9.17 7.63
CA GLY A 73 36.07 9.53 6.96
C GLY A 73 36.35 8.74 5.67
N THR A 74 35.45 7.83 5.29
CA THR A 74 35.52 7.11 4.00
C THR A 74 34.43 7.57 3.04
N THR A 75 34.67 7.42 1.74
CA THR A 75 33.70 7.77 0.69
C THR A 75 33.57 6.66 -0.35
N SER A 76 32.49 6.68 -1.13
CA SER A 76 32.30 5.76 -2.25
C SER A 76 33.20 6.06 -3.45
N GLY A 77 33.85 7.23 -3.45
CA GLY A 77 34.31 7.94 -4.65
C GLY A 77 33.15 8.40 -5.54
N VAL A 78 33.43 9.33 -6.46
CA VAL A 78 32.46 9.77 -7.47
C VAL A 78 32.14 8.63 -8.43
N ARG A 79 30.84 8.40 -8.66
CA ARG A 79 30.31 7.33 -9.52
C ARG A 79 29.38 7.90 -10.59
N PRO A 80 29.30 7.27 -11.77
CA PRO A 80 28.26 7.60 -12.74
C PRO A 80 26.88 7.28 -12.16
N ALA A 81 25.92 8.17 -12.34
CA ALA A 81 24.55 7.97 -11.88
C ALA A 81 23.89 6.81 -12.66
N PRO A 82 23.14 5.92 -11.97
CA PRO A 82 22.49 4.75 -12.57
C PRO A 82 21.48 5.13 -13.66
N ALA A 83 20.95 4.15 -14.39
CA ALA A 83 19.89 4.41 -15.39
C ALA A 83 18.61 4.95 -14.72
N ASP A 84 18.20 4.34 -13.62
CA ASP A 84 17.13 4.86 -12.77
C ASP A 84 17.73 5.77 -11.69
N LYS A 85 17.63 7.08 -11.91
CA LYS A 85 18.26 8.11 -11.07
C LYS A 85 17.68 8.18 -9.65
N ARG A 86 16.57 7.51 -9.39
CA ARG A 86 16.00 7.36 -8.03
C ARG A 86 16.80 6.40 -7.16
N LEU A 87 17.65 5.55 -7.75
CA LEU A 87 18.22 4.37 -7.09
C LEU A 87 19.73 4.47 -6.88
N MET A 88 20.19 5.45 -6.09
CA MET A 88 21.61 5.69 -5.80
C MET A 88 22.03 5.09 -4.44
N ALA A 89 21.59 3.87 -4.14
CA ALA A 89 21.93 3.20 -2.88
C ALA A 89 23.33 2.56 -2.89
N MET A 90 23.96 2.48 -1.72
CA MET A 90 25.27 1.84 -1.52
C MET A 90 25.32 1.08 -0.19
N ASP A 91 26.01 -0.06 -0.19
CA ASP A 91 26.29 -0.80 1.04
C ASP A 91 27.61 -0.35 1.66
N HIS A 92 27.61 -0.15 2.98
CA HIS A 92 28.79 0.17 3.77
C HIS A 92 28.72 -0.48 5.15
N THR A 93 29.87 -0.89 5.70
CA THR A 93 29.93 -1.53 7.02
C THR A 93 30.57 -0.60 8.03
N TYR A 94 29.77 -0.14 8.99
CA TYR A 94 30.23 0.72 10.08
C TYR A 94 30.78 -0.11 11.25
N ASN A 95 31.95 0.27 11.77
CA ASN A 95 32.55 -0.33 12.96
C ASN A 95 32.69 0.73 14.06
N ALA A 96 31.65 0.87 14.89
CA ALA A 96 31.60 1.88 15.93
C ALA A 96 30.85 1.35 17.18
N PRO A 97 31.09 1.91 18.37
CA PRO A 97 30.37 1.51 19.59
C PRO A 97 28.85 1.77 19.50
N ASP A 98 28.08 1.01 20.28
CA ASP A 98 26.65 1.28 20.50
C ASP A 98 26.40 2.72 20.97
N GLY A 99 25.33 3.33 20.47
CA GLY A 99 24.96 4.73 20.71
C GLY A 99 25.67 5.74 19.81
N SER A 100 26.59 5.32 18.95
CA SER A 100 27.26 6.22 18.00
C SER A 100 26.26 6.78 16.97
N LEU A 101 26.29 8.09 16.75
CA LEU A 101 25.53 8.77 15.70
C LEU A 101 26.44 9.07 14.52
N ILE A 102 26.00 8.71 13.31
CA ILE A 102 26.76 8.90 12.07
C ILE A 102 25.89 9.69 11.10
N THR A 103 26.51 10.65 10.42
CA THR A 103 25.86 11.50 9.41
C THR A 103 26.53 11.27 8.08
N ALA A 104 25.92 10.42 7.24
CA ALA A 104 26.34 10.23 5.86
C ALA A 104 25.68 11.27 4.95
N ARG A 105 26.26 11.50 3.78
CA ARG A 105 25.79 12.48 2.80
C ARG A 105 25.82 11.89 1.40
N LEU A 106 24.68 12.00 0.71
CA LEU A 106 24.60 11.80 -0.74
C LEU A 106 24.82 13.15 -1.42
N THR A 107 25.72 13.20 -2.39
CA THR A 107 25.89 14.34 -3.30
C THR A 107 25.57 13.88 -4.71
N VAL A 108 24.74 14.63 -5.42
CA VAL A 108 24.33 14.35 -6.80
C VAL A 108 24.70 15.54 -7.67
N CYS A 109 25.35 15.30 -8.80
CA CYS A 109 25.76 16.34 -9.73
C CYS A 109 25.25 16.05 -11.15
N ASP A 110 24.93 17.11 -11.89
CA ASP A 110 24.58 17.04 -13.29
C ASP A 110 25.82 17.08 -14.21
N ALA A 111 25.61 17.09 -15.52
CA ALA A 111 26.70 17.15 -16.50
C ALA A 111 27.35 18.54 -16.64
N GLY A 112 26.68 19.59 -16.15
CA GLY A 112 27.18 20.98 -16.11
C GLY A 112 28.07 21.26 -14.91
N GLY A 113 28.04 20.38 -13.90
CA GLY A 113 28.80 20.50 -12.66
C GLY A 113 28.02 21.12 -11.51
N ASP A 114 26.73 21.40 -11.70
CA ASP A 114 25.84 21.81 -10.61
C ASP A 114 25.55 20.58 -9.74
N CYS A 115 25.56 20.77 -8.42
CA CYS A 115 25.40 19.69 -7.46
C CYS A 115 24.45 20.07 -6.33
N ASP A 116 23.79 19.06 -5.78
CA ASP A 116 22.99 19.15 -4.55
C ASP A 116 23.32 17.99 -3.60
N SER A 117 22.98 18.13 -2.32
CA SER A 117 23.30 17.12 -1.29
C SER A 117 22.20 16.90 -0.27
N ALA A 118 22.01 15.64 0.13
CA ALA A 118 21.10 15.22 1.20
C ALA A 118 21.78 14.38 2.29
N ILE A 119 21.20 14.39 3.49
CA ILE A 119 21.77 13.80 4.70
C ILE A 119 21.07 12.49 5.07
N TYR A 120 21.85 11.42 5.22
CA TYR A 120 21.39 10.13 5.76
C TYR A 120 21.90 9.96 7.20
N ARG A 121 20.99 9.92 8.17
CA ARG A 121 21.33 9.80 9.60
C ARG A 121 21.26 8.35 10.06
N LEU A 122 22.25 7.92 10.82
CA LEU A 122 22.40 6.56 11.31
C LEU A 122 22.68 6.55 12.81
N ALA A 123 22.16 5.55 13.52
CA ALA A 123 22.46 5.27 14.90
C ALA A 123 22.91 3.82 15.04
N VAL A 124 24.13 3.62 15.54
CA VAL A 124 24.62 2.28 15.87
C VAL A 124 23.93 1.80 17.13
N ARG A 125 23.28 0.64 17.05
CA ARG A 125 22.52 0.02 18.12
C ARG A 125 23.04 -1.38 18.47
N GLN A 126 22.87 -1.78 19.72
CA GLN A 126 22.93 -3.19 20.13
C GLN A 126 21.95 -4.04 19.32
N ARG A 127 22.38 -5.25 18.96
CA ARG A 127 21.50 -6.20 18.25
C ARG A 127 20.39 -6.68 19.19
N THR A 128 19.15 -6.34 18.84
CA THR A 128 17.92 -6.80 19.48
C THR A 128 16.88 -7.11 18.41
N LEU A 129 15.82 -7.85 18.76
CA LEU A 129 14.74 -8.14 17.83
C LEU A 129 14.08 -6.86 17.29
N GLU A 130 13.96 -5.83 18.12
CA GLU A 130 13.39 -4.53 17.72
C GLU A 130 14.28 -3.84 16.67
N VAL A 131 15.58 -3.76 16.91
CA VAL A 131 16.55 -3.16 15.96
C VAL A 131 16.58 -3.94 14.64
N GLU A 132 16.57 -5.28 14.71
CA GLU A 132 16.52 -6.12 13.51
C GLU A 132 15.21 -5.92 12.74
N THR A 133 14.10 -5.71 13.44
CA THR A 133 12.80 -5.40 12.83
C THR A 133 12.83 -4.03 12.14
N ASN A 134 13.41 -3.01 12.77
CA ASN A 134 13.55 -1.69 12.17
C ASN A 134 14.39 -1.73 10.88
N ILE A 135 15.54 -2.43 10.92
CA ILE A 135 16.39 -2.63 9.74
C ILE A 135 15.61 -3.38 8.64
N ALA A 136 14.87 -4.44 9.01
CA ALA A 136 14.08 -5.22 8.05
C ALA A 136 12.96 -4.39 7.39
N ILE A 137 12.30 -3.51 8.14
CA ILE A 137 11.30 -2.58 7.61
C ILE A 137 11.97 -1.61 6.62
N ASP A 138 13.08 -0.97 7.03
CA ASP A 138 13.80 -0.01 6.18
C ASP A 138 14.26 -0.67 4.86
N ASP A 139 14.79 -1.88 4.92
CA ASP A 139 15.19 -2.65 3.74
C ASP A 139 14.00 -3.12 2.89
N GLY A 140 12.90 -3.51 3.53
CA GLY A 140 11.66 -3.91 2.86
C GLY A 140 11.03 -2.76 2.07
N LEU A 141 10.96 -1.56 2.66
CA LEU A 141 10.45 -0.37 1.97
C LEU A 141 11.36 0.02 0.79
N TRP A 142 12.68 -0.07 0.96
CA TRP A 142 13.61 0.18 -0.15
C TRP A 142 13.43 -0.82 -1.29
N TYR A 143 13.27 -2.10 -0.95
CA TYR A 143 12.97 -3.14 -1.93
C TYR A 143 11.71 -2.81 -2.73
N LEU A 144 10.63 -2.36 -2.08
CA LEU A 144 9.42 -1.94 -2.78
C LEU A 144 9.68 -0.72 -3.69
N HIS A 145 10.46 0.26 -3.24
CA HIS A 145 10.79 1.45 -4.03
C HIS A 145 11.59 1.12 -5.30
N VAL A 146 12.56 0.21 -5.19
CA VAL A 146 13.34 -0.32 -6.33
C VAL A 146 12.41 -1.01 -7.35
N ASN A 147 11.35 -1.66 -6.87
CA ASN A 147 10.38 -2.36 -7.72
C ASN A 147 9.20 -1.48 -8.19
N ALA A 148 9.22 -0.17 -7.88
CA ALA A 148 8.24 0.78 -8.36
C ALA A 148 8.55 1.19 -9.81
N ARG A 149 7.54 1.07 -10.68
CA ARG A 149 7.62 1.39 -12.11
C ARG A 149 7.13 2.80 -12.40
N THR A 150 7.51 3.31 -13.56
CA THR A 150 7.02 4.59 -14.08
C THR A 150 5.50 4.61 -14.33
N THR A 151 4.87 3.44 -14.50
CA THR A 151 3.41 3.28 -14.59
C THR A 151 2.70 3.46 -13.24
N GLY A 152 3.43 3.56 -12.13
CA GLY A 152 2.91 3.60 -10.76
C GLY A 152 2.84 2.23 -10.09
N GLN A 153 2.82 1.13 -10.85
CA GLN A 153 2.83 -0.23 -10.28
C GLN A 153 4.06 -0.49 -9.42
N ILE A 154 3.86 -1.22 -8.31
CA ILE A 154 4.95 -1.71 -7.47
C ILE A 154 4.93 -3.24 -7.56
N ILE A 155 5.95 -3.82 -8.18
CA ILE A 155 5.95 -5.25 -8.54
C ILE A 155 7.05 -5.97 -7.77
N PRO A 156 6.81 -6.31 -6.49
CA PRO A 156 7.71 -7.17 -5.75
C PRO A 156 7.74 -8.58 -6.37
N SER A 157 8.70 -9.39 -5.95
CA SER A 157 8.75 -10.82 -6.26
C SER A 157 7.54 -11.53 -5.65
N GLY A 158 6.98 -12.48 -6.40
CA GLY A 158 5.67 -13.05 -6.10
C GLY A 158 4.53 -12.13 -6.53
N GLY A 159 3.29 -12.62 -6.41
CA GLY A 159 2.08 -11.86 -6.76
C GLY A 159 1.33 -12.41 -7.97
N TYR A 160 0.00 -12.21 -7.93
CA TYR A 160 -0.93 -12.67 -8.94
C TYR A 160 -0.90 -11.79 -10.20
N ASN A 161 -1.42 -12.30 -11.32
CA ASN A 161 -1.22 -11.72 -12.65
C ASN A 161 -1.65 -10.25 -12.80
N THR A 162 -2.68 -9.80 -12.06
CA THR A 162 -3.24 -8.44 -12.13
C THR A 162 -2.35 -7.38 -11.46
N ARG A 163 -1.51 -7.79 -10.50
CA ARG A 163 -0.64 -6.90 -9.70
C ARG A 163 -1.38 -5.85 -8.85
N ILE A 164 -2.71 -5.92 -8.77
CA ILE A 164 -3.55 -4.97 -8.02
C ILE A 164 -3.26 -5.11 -6.53
N SER A 165 -3.50 -6.30 -5.97
CA SER A 165 -3.17 -6.65 -4.59
C SER A 165 -1.72 -6.34 -4.21
N ALA A 166 -0.77 -6.69 -5.07
CA ALA A 166 0.65 -6.48 -4.79
C ALA A 166 1.00 -4.98 -4.70
N THR A 167 0.45 -4.16 -5.60
CA THR A 167 0.67 -2.70 -5.55
C THR A 167 -0.05 -2.08 -4.36
N ALA A 168 -1.31 -2.47 -4.09
CA ALA A 168 -2.08 -1.95 -2.96
C ALA A 168 -1.42 -2.29 -1.63
N ALA A 169 -0.98 -3.55 -1.43
CA ALA A 169 -0.26 -3.94 -0.22
C ALA A 169 1.09 -3.21 -0.07
N ALA A 170 1.80 -2.95 -1.17
CA ALA A 170 3.04 -2.17 -1.14
C ALA A 170 2.78 -0.70 -0.77
N VAL A 171 1.73 -0.09 -1.31
CA VAL A 171 1.30 1.28 -0.94
C VAL A 171 0.96 1.34 0.55
N ASN A 172 0.11 0.42 1.03
CA ASN A 172 -0.23 0.31 2.44
C ASN A 172 1.03 0.19 3.31
N ALA A 173 2.00 -0.64 2.94
CA ALA A 173 3.26 -0.79 3.69
C ALA A 173 4.03 0.54 3.84
N PHE A 174 4.13 1.35 2.79
CA PHE A 174 4.74 2.67 2.92
C PHE A 174 3.93 3.61 3.81
N GLU A 175 2.60 3.63 3.64
CA GLU A 175 1.72 4.58 4.31
C GLU A 175 1.60 4.32 5.81
N VAL A 176 1.54 3.06 6.25
CA VAL A 176 1.54 2.71 7.68
C VAL A 176 2.87 3.03 8.37
N HIS A 177 3.95 3.19 7.58
CA HIS A 177 5.24 3.70 8.05
C HIS A 177 5.38 5.22 7.83
N GLY A 178 4.30 5.92 7.50
CA GLY A 178 4.21 7.38 7.42
C GLY A 178 4.70 7.99 6.11
N HIS A 179 5.13 7.19 5.13
CA HIS A 179 5.48 7.68 3.80
C HIS A 179 4.21 7.84 2.98
N LEU A 180 3.63 9.05 3.00
CA LEU A 180 2.33 9.34 2.40
C LEU A 180 2.45 10.06 1.05
N PRO A 181 1.45 9.94 0.15
CA PRO A 181 1.38 10.74 -1.08
C PRO A 181 1.39 12.26 -0.83
N SER A 182 0.90 12.69 0.33
CA SER A 182 0.88 14.10 0.76
C SER A 182 2.17 14.55 1.47
N GLY A 183 3.16 13.66 1.59
CA GLY A 183 4.44 13.99 2.19
C GLY A 183 5.25 14.95 1.34
N ASP A 184 6.30 15.51 1.95
CA ASP A 184 7.25 16.35 1.22
C ASP A 184 8.14 15.50 0.30
N ARG A 185 7.90 15.59 -1.00
CA ARG A 185 8.65 14.86 -2.03
C ARG A 185 10.12 15.26 -2.10
N GLU A 186 10.47 16.47 -1.68
CA GLU A 186 11.83 17.01 -1.79
C GLU A 186 12.77 16.37 -0.76
N THR A 187 12.21 15.81 0.32
CA THR A 187 12.98 15.20 1.41
C THR A 187 12.72 13.71 1.60
N ASN A 188 11.81 13.12 0.81
CA ASN A 188 11.41 11.72 0.95
C ASN A 188 11.17 11.07 -0.44
N PRO A 189 12.15 10.32 -0.97
CA PRO A 189 12.04 9.65 -2.26
C PRO A 189 10.84 8.71 -2.40
N TYR A 190 10.28 8.21 -1.29
CA TYR A 190 9.14 7.30 -1.33
C TYR A 190 7.82 8.00 -1.68
N VAL A 191 7.68 9.31 -1.47
CA VAL A 191 6.44 10.05 -1.79
C VAL A 191 5.99 9.81 -3.24
N ASP A 192 6.94 9.85 -4.17
CA ASP A 192 6.68 9.61 -5.59
C ASP A 192 6.27 8.16 -5.90
N SER A 193 6.82 7.18 -5.17
CA SER A 193 6.44 5.77 -5.32
C SER A 193 5.05 5.50 -4.77
N VAL A 194 4.74 6.04 -3.60
CA VAL A 194 3.45 5.85 -2.93
C VAL A 194 2.35 6.55 -3.69
N GLY A 195 2.55 7.83 -4.06
CA GLY A 195 1.58 8.57 -4.87
C GLY A 195 1.36 7.95 -6.26
N GLY A 196 2.42 7.43 -6.89
CA GLY A 196 2.31 6.69 -8.14
C GLY A 196 1.52 5.38 -7.99
N GLY A 197 1.81 4.61 -6.94
CA GLY A 197 1.11 3.36 -6.61
C GLY A 197 -0.36 3.56 -6.31
N LEU A 198 -0.69 4.53 -5.46
CA LEU A 198 -2.07 4.83 -5.10
C LEU A 198 -2.89 5.30 -6.32
N ASN A 199 -2.33 6.19 -7.13
CA ASN A 199 -2.98 6.61 -8.38
C ASN A 199 -3.17 5.45 -9.36
N TRP A 200 -2.20 4.54 -9.46
CA TRP A 200 -2.37 3.35 -10.30
C TRP A 200 -3.50 2.46 -9.78
N VAL A 201 -3.56 2.20 -8.47
CA VAL A 201 -4.64 1.42 -7.83
C VAL A 201 -6.01 2.06 -8.09
N LEU A 202 -6.17 3.36 -7.83
CA LEU A 202 -7.40 4.11 -8.11
C LEU A 202 -7.79 4.04 -9.60
N GLY A 203 -6.80 4.07 -10.49
CA GLY A 203 -6.98 3.92 -11.93
C GLY A 203 -7.51 2.56 -12.38
N THR A 204 -7.43 1.52 -11.53
CA THR A 204 -7.94 0.17 -11.84
C THR A 204 -9.42 -0.03 -11.56
N LEU A 205 -10.04 0.92 -10.86
CA LEU A 205 -11.44 0.82 -10.44
C LEU A 205 -12.41 0.95 -11.63
N GLN A 206 -13.53 0.25 -11.52
CA GLN A 206 -14.71 0.38 -12.37
C GLN A 206 -15.91 0.79 -11.55
N SER A 207 -16.79 1.58 -12.14
CA SER A 207 -18.08 1.97 -11.58
C SER A 207 -19.19 1.08 -12.15
N ARG A 208 -20.05 0.57 -11.28
CA ARG A 208 -21.18 -0.28 -11.65
C ARG A 208 -22.45 0.20 -10.92
N GLY A 209 -23.59 0.02 -11.57
CA GLY A 209 -24.88 0.35 -10.96
C GLY A 209 -25.21 -0.61 -9.82
N LEU A 210 -25.81 -0.07 -8.77
CA LEU A 210 -26.17 -0.82 -7.57
C LEU A 210 -27.68 -1.04 -7.51
N GLY A 211 -28.10 -2.23 -7.06
CA GLY A 211 -29.50 -2.56 -6.80
C GLY A 211 -29.69 -3.25 -5.45
N ASN A 212 -30.92 -3.21 -4.92
CA ASN A 212 -31.25 -3.83 -3.63
C ASN A 212 -30.94 -5.34 -3.61
N GLN A 213 -30.43 -5.81 -2.48
CA GLN A 213 -30.31 -7.23 -2.16
C GLN A 213 -31.51 -7.70 -1.33
N ALA A 214 -31.66 -9.02 -1.21
CA ALA A 214 -32.73 -9.60 -0.39
C ALA A 214 -32.57 -9.28 1.10
N ALA A 215 -31.34 -9.27 1.62
CA ALA A 215 -31.07 -8.90 3.01
C ALA A 215 -31.17 -7.39 3.29
N GLY A 216 -30.99 -6.52 2.28
CA GLY A 216 -31.06 -5.08 2.49
C GLY A 216 -30.60 -4.24 1.30
N ASN A 217 -30.68 -2.92 1.47
CA ASN A 217 -30.08 -1.96 0.55
C ASN A 217 -28.56 -1.88 0.80
N PRO A 218 -27.71 -2.14 -0.22
CA PRO A 218 -26.26 -1.99 -0.08
C PRO A 218 -25.75 -0.56 -0.32
N ASP A 219 -26.56 0.37 -0.83
CA ASP A 219 -26.16 1.77 -1.13
C ASP A 219 -26.20 2.62 0.14
N SER A 220 -25.07 2.74 0.83
CA SER A 220 -25.01 3.41 2.14
C SER A 220 -24.90 4.93 2.02
N ASN A 221 -24.41 5.43 0.87
CA ASN A 221 -24.26 6.87 0.61
C ASN A 221 -25.31 7.44 -0.36
N GLY A 222 -26.18 6.60 -0.93
CA GLY A 222 -27.32 6.99 -1.76
C GLY A 222 -26.93 7.42 -3.18
N ASN A 223 -25.75 7.04 -3.67
CA ASN A 223 -25.26 7.47 -4.99
C ASN A 223 -25.60 6.51 -6.13
N GLY A 224 -26.25 5.37 -5.83
CA GLY A 224 -26.73 4.40 -6.80
C GLY A 224 -25.65 3.57 -7.50
N ARG A 225 -24.41 3.57 -7.01
CA ARG A 225 -23.30 2.83 -7.60
C ARG A 225 -22.43 2.14 -6.55
N TYR A 226 -21.59 1.23 -7.02
CA TYR A 226 -20.44 0.75 -6.27
C TYR A 226 -19.18 0.81 -7.14
N LEU A 227 -18.02 0.78 -6.48
CA LEU A 227 -16.73 0.68 -7.12
C LEU A 227 -16.15 -0.73 -6.88
N SER A 228 -15.39 -1.22 -7.86
CA SER A 228 -14.67 -2.48 -7.75
C SER A 228 -13.53 -2.52 -8.75
N VAL A 229 -12.47 -3.26 -8.43
CA VAL A 229 -11.50 -3.68 -9.43
C VAL A 229 -12.14 -4.65 -10.42
N ALA A 230 -11.52 -4.78 -11.60
CA ALA A 230 -12.04 -5.58 -12.72
C ALA A 230 -11.11 -6.74 -13.08
N SER A 231 -10.92 -7.65 -12.14
CA SER A 231 -9.95 -8.75 -12.24
C SER A 231 -10.59 -10.14 -12.37
N GLY A 232 -11.87 -10.28 -12.04
CA GLY A 232 -12.49 -11.60 -11.86
C GLY A 232 -12.05 -12.29 -10.57
N GLN A 233 -11.42 -11.56 -9.66
CA GLN A 233 -11.01 -11.96 -8.31
C GLN A 233 -11.22 -10.79 -7.32
N GLU A 234 -12.13 -9.88 -7.63
CA GLU A 234 -12.26 -8.59 -6.93
C GLU A 234 -12.48 -8.70 -5.42
N VAL A 235 -13.08 -9.80 -4.93
CA VAL A 235 -13.23 -10.03 -3.48
C VAL A 235 -11.88 -10.16 -2.79
N TYR A 236 -10.88 -10.79 -3.41
CA TYR A 236 -9.53 -10.93 -2.85
C TYR A 236 -8.74 -9.61 -2.87
N GLU A 237 -9.11 -8.69 -3.76
CA GLU A 237 -8.28 -7.54 -4.08
C GLU A 237 -8.83 -6.24 -3.47
N ASN A 238 -10.15 -6.06 -3.46
CA ASN A 238 -10.79 -4.81 -3.01
C ASN A 238 -10.45 -4.49 -1.54
N GLY A 239 -10.30 -5.49 -0.67
CA GLY A 239 -9.89 -5.29 0.72
C GLY A 239 -8.52 -4.60 0.84
N MET A 240 -7.54 -5.06 0.07
CA MET A 240 -6.21 -4.44 0.04
C MET A 240 -6.24 -3.05 -0.61
N VAL A 241 -7.10 -2.86 -1.62
CA VAL A 241 -7.32 -1.55 -2.24
C VAL A 241 -7.90 -0.57 -1.23
N MET A 242 -8.87 -1.00 -0.42
CA MET A 242 -9.41 -0.19 0.67
C MET A 242 -8.33 0.14 1.70
N ASP A 243 -7.54 -0.84 2.15
CA ASP A 243 -6.43 -0.60 3.08
C ASP A 243 -5.46 0.45 2.55
N ALA A 244 -5.04 0.35 1.28
CA ALA A 244 -4.14 1.31 0.65
C ALA A 244 -4.75 2.71 0.50
N ILE A 245 -6.08 2.84 0.42
CA ILE A 245 -6.71 4.15 0.40
C ILE A 245 -6.83 4.69 1.83
N VAL A 246 -7.25 3.84 2.78
CA VAL A 246 -7.47 4.22 4.19
C VAL A 246 -6.15 4.60 4.88
N ALA A 247 -5.07 3.87 4.62
CA ALA A 247 -3.74 4.11 5.18
C ALA A 247 -3.15 5.47 4.76
N SER A 248 -3.60 6.05 3.65
CA SER A 248 -3.22 7.43 3.25
C SER A 248 -3.58 8.48 4.30
N GLY A 249 -4.49 8.15 5.23
CA GLY A 249 -4.84 8.99 6.38
C GLY A 249 -5.63 10.26 6.02
N ASN A 250 -6.08 10.40 4.78
CA ASN A 250 -6.76 11.61 4.30
C ASN A 250 -8.09 11.28 3.59
N PRO A 251 -9.19 11.05 4.34
CA PRO A 251 -10.50 10.75 3.75
C PRO A 251 -11.04 11.85 2.82
N ASN A 252 -10.54 13.09 2.97
CA ASN A 252 -10.96 14.25 2.16
C ASN A 252 -10.08 14.46 0.93
N ALA A 253 -9.02 13.68 0.73
CA ALA A 253 -8.24 13.72 -0.50
C ALA A 253 -9.14 13.35 -1.68
N VAL A 254 -8.92 13.98 -2.83
CA VAL A 254 -9.72 13.79 -4.04
C VAL A 254 -8.90 12.98 -5.04
N ALA A 255 -9.48 11.90 -5.57
CA ALA A 255 -8.85 11.15 -6.64
C ALA A 255 -8.74 12.01 -7.90
N THR A 256 -7.57 12.00 -8.54
CA THR A 256 -7.29 12.78 -9.76
C THR A 256 -7.25 11.91 -11.02
N VAL A 257 -7.56 10.62 -10.90
CA VAL A 257 -7.43 9.61 -11.95
C VAL A 257 -8.56 8.58 -11.86
N GLY A 258 -8.74 7.81 -12.94
CA GLY A 258 -9.69 6.70 -12.98
C GLY A 258 -11.15 7.14 -13.03
N VAL A 259 -12.05 6.16 -12.89
CA VAL A 259 -13.52 6.37 -12.94
C VAL A 259 -14.06 7.17 -11.74
N ALA A 260 -13.28 7.24 -10.66
CA ALA A 260 -13.62 7.97 -9.44
C ALA A 260 -12.95 9.35 -9.37
N ASN A 261 -12.41 9.85 -10.49
CA ASN A 261 -11.81 11.18 -10.54
C ASN A 261 -12.82 12.25 -10.07
N GLY A 262 -12.43 13.05 -9.09
CA GLY A 262 -13.29 14.06 -8.44
C GLY A 262 -13.98 13.58 -7.16
N ASP A 263 -14.00 12.28 -6.88
CA ASP A 263 -14.53 11.73 -5.63
C ASP A 263 -13.52 11.86 -4.50
N THR A 264 -14.02 12.05 -3.27
CA THR A 264 -13.18 11.93 -2.07
C THR A 264 -12.80 10.48 -1.83
N TYR A 265 -11.65 10.25 -1.19
CA TYR A 265 -11.22 8.92 -0.82
C TYR A 265 -12.23 8.22 0.09
N LEU A 266 -12.91 8.96 0.98
CA LEU A 266 -14.01 8.41 1.77
C LEU A 266 -15.16 7.90 0.89
N ASN A 267 -15.60 8.66 -0.11
CA ASN A 267 -16.67 8.22 -1.01
C ASN A 267 -16.24 6.99 -1.82
N ILE A 268 -14.99 6.93 -2.25
CA ILE A 268 -14.43 5.78 -2.96
C ILE A 268 -14.43 4.53 -2.07
N VAL A 269 -13.97 4.67 -0.83
CA VAL A 269 -13.98 3.58 0.16
C VAL A 269 -15.40 3.14 0.48
N GLN A 270 -16.34 4.08 0.63
CA GLN A 270 -17.75 3.74 0.84
C GLN A 270 -18.31 2.95 -0.35
N ASP A 271 -18.03 3.37 -1.59
CA ASP A 271 -18.49 2.64 -2.78
C ASP A 271 -17.85 1.25 -2.93
N LEU A 272 -16.65 1.03 -2.39
CA LEU A 272 -16.03 -0.30 -2.30
C LEU A 272 -16.74 -1.18 -1.25
N ILE A 273 -17.14 -0.60 -0.11
CA ILE A 273 -17.97 -1.29 0.91
C ILE A 273 -19.32 -1.68 0.33
N ASP A 274 -19.98 -0.75 -0.36
CA ASP A 274 -21.28 -0.95 -0.99
C ASP A 274 -21.19 -2.06 -2.07
N GLY A 275 -20.03 -2.19 -2.73
CA GLY A 275 -19.72 -3.30 -3.64
C GLY A 275 -19.65 -4.65 -2.94
N TYR A 276 -18.96 -4.75 -1.80
CA TYR A 276 -18.98 -5.95 -0.97
C TYR A 276 -20.38 -6.25 -0.42
N ALA A 277 -21.14 -5.26 0.02
CA ALA A 277 -22.52 -5.46 0.48
C ALA A 277 -23.38 -6.00 -0.68
N TYR A 278 -23.30 -5.41 -1.87
CA TYR A 278 -23.99 -5.90 -3.06
C TYR A 278 -23.59 -7.33 -3.43
N GLY A 279 -22.31 -7.67 -3.31
CA GLY A 279 -21.75 -8.96 -3.68
C GLY A 279 -21.80 -10.05 -2.60
N GLN A 280 -22.38 -9.78 -1.42
CA GLN A 280 -22.50 -10.77 -0.35
C GLN A 280 -23.48 -11.86 -0.76
N MET A 281 -23.14 -13.13 -0.52
CA MET A 281 -24.00 -14.24 -0.92
C MET A 281 -25.29 -14.29 -0.10
N GLU A 282 -26.41 -14.20 -0.79
CA GLU A 282 -27.76 -14.18 -0.24
C GLU A 282 -28.40 -15.58 -0.19
N HIS A 283 -29.50 -15.70 0.55
CA HIS A 283 -30.20 -16.97 0.83
C HIS A 283 -30.98 -17.58 -0.36
N ASN A 284 -31.02 -16.94 -1.52
CA ASN A 284 -32.06 -17.17 -2.54
C ASN A 284 -31.92 -18.46 -3.38
N ALA A 285 -31.82 -19.63 -2.74
CA ALA A 285 -32.13 -20.95 -3.30
C ALA A 285 -32.15 -22.10 -2.26
N GLY A 286 -32.29 -21.84 -0.95
CA GLY A 286 -32.21 -22.91 0.07
C GLY A 286 -30.79 -23.41 0.33
N ASP A 287 -29.77 -22.71 -0.17
CA ASP A 287 -28.36 -23.02 0.06
C ASP A 287 -27.81 -22.21 1.24
N LEU A 288 -28.18 -22.63 2.46
CA LEU A 288 -27.68 -22.03 3.71
C LEU A 288 -26.14 -22.14 3.83
N ALA A 289 -25.50 -23.03 3.09
CA ALA A 289 -24.06 -23.28 3.18
C ALA A 289 -23.19 -22.13 2.65
N ARG A 290 -23.78 -21.09 2.06
CA ARG A 290 -23.07 -19.99 1.38
C ARG A 290 -23.43 -18.62 1.92
N ARG A 291 -24.54 -18.53 2.65
CA ARG A 291 -25.16 -17.29 3.10
C ARG A 291 -24.19 -16.45 3.96
N GLY A 292 -24.01 -15.20 3.58
CA GLY A 292 -23.18 -14.22 4.32
C GLY A 292 -21.68 -14.26 4.02
N SER A 293 -21.23 -15.19 3.19
CA SER A 293 -19.83 -15.27 2.75
C SER A 293 -19.64 -14.56 1.40
N TRP A 294 -18.39 -14.39 0.99
CA TRP A 294 -17.99 -13.95 -0.34
C TRP A 294 -17.14 -15.02 -1.03
N TYR A 295 -17.32 -15.14 -2.34
CA TYR A 295 -16.47 -15.97 -3.19
C TYR A 295 -15.45 -15.09 -3.92
N TYR A 296 -15.20 -15.27 -5.22
CA TYR A 296 -14.13 -14.52 -5.91
C TYR A 296 -14.63 -13.25 -6.61
N THR A 297 -15.90 -13.21 -7.01
CA THR A 297 -16.46 -12.11 -7.82
C THR A 297 -17.81 -11.62 -7.30
N TYR A 298 -18.17 -10.39 -7.65
CA TYR A 298 -19.50 -9.83 -7.43
C TYR A 298 -20.42 -10.26 -8.58
N GLY A 299 -21.31 -11.23 -8.33
CA GLY A 299 -22.27 -11.72 -9.34
C GLY A 299 -23.44 -10.75 -9.54
N VAL A 300 -23.78 -10.43 -10.80
CA VAL A 300 -24.96 -9.64 -11.15
C VAL A 300 -26.23 -10.46 -10.92
N GLY A 301 -27.07 -10.03 -9.97
CA GLY A 301 -28.35 -10.67 -9.69
C GLY A 301 -28.24 -11.95 -8.86
N ASN A 302 -27.95 -11.78 -7.57
CA ASN A 302 -28.31 -12.73 -6.50
C ASN A 302 -27.61 -14.10 -6.53
N ASN A 303 -26.52 -14.23 -7.27
CA ASN A 303 -25.89 -15.52 -7.39
C ASN A 303 -24.43 -15.36 -7.81
N SER A 304 -23.55 -15.50 -6.84
CA SER A 304 -22.39 -16.37 -6.99
C SER A 304 -22.89 -17.76 -7.43
N ALA A 305 -23.46 -17.90 -8.65
CA ALA A 305 -24.32 -19.00 -9.06
C ALA A 305 -23.63 -20.38 -9.05
N GLY A 306 -22.31 -20.40 -8.84
CA GLY A 306 -21.53 -21.59 -8.54
C GLY A 306 -20.48 -21.39 -7.43
N GLY A 307 -20.45 -20.25 -6.76
CA GLY A 307 -19.53 -20.01 -5.64
C GLY A 307 -20.04 -20.66 -4.37
N HIS A 308 -19.17 -21.00 -3.42
CA HIS A 308 -19.52 -21.54 -2.11
C HIS A 308 -19.02 -20.60 -1.01
N ALA A 309 -19.39 -20.83 0.27
CA ALA A 309 -18.71 -20.15 1.37
C ALA A 309 -17.20 -20.32 1.23
N ASP A 310 -16.44 -19.24 1.36
CA ASP A 310 -14.99 -19.27 1.26
C ASP A 310 -14.37 -18.26 2.22
N ASN A 311 -13.88 -18.79 3.34
CA ASN A 311 -13.18 -17.98 4.33
C ASN A 311 -11.89 -17.36 3.78
N SER A 312 -11.19 -18.02 2.87
CA SER A 312 -9.96 -17.46 2.29
C SER A 312 -10.20 -16.19 1.49
N ALA A 313 -11.38 -16.06 0.86
CA ALA A 313 -11.80 -14.86 0.16
C ALA A 313 -12.49 -13.86 1.10
N SER A 314 -13.39 -14.34 1.97
CA SER A 314 -14.25 -13.49 2.81
C SER A 314 -13.47 -12.64 3.82
N GLN A 315 -12.29 -13.07 4.25
CA GLN A 315 -11.43 -12.26 5.12
C GLN A 315 -11.06 -10.89 4.53
N TRP A 316 -10.96 -10.77 3.20
CA TRP A 316 -10.55 -9.52 2.57
C TRP A 316 -11.61 -8.43 2.67
N ALA A 317 -12.89 -8.81 2.71
CA ALA A 317 -13.97 -7.88 3.06
C ALA A 317 -13.73 -7.30 4.46
N ALA A 318 -13.49 -8.15 5.45
CA ALA A 318 -13.24 -7.71 6.83
C ALA A 318 -11.96 -6.87 6.96
N ILE A 319 -10.87 -7.29 6.32
CA ILE A 319 -9.58 -6.59 6.34
C ILE A 319 -9.75 -5.15 5.87
N GLY A 320 -10.43 -4.90 4.74
CA GLY A 320 -10.65 -3.54 4.24
C GLY A 320 -11.72 -2.76 5.02
N MET A 321 -12.81 -3.41 5.42
CA MET A 321 -13.94 -2.74 6.08
C MET A 321 -13.64 -2.29 7.52
N ILE A 322 -12.87 -3.06 8.28
CA ILE A 322 -12.53 -2.73 9.68
C ILE A 322 -11.86 -1.34 9.80
N PRO A 323 -10.74 -1.06 9.10
CA PRO A 323 -10.11 0.25 9.20
C PRO A 323 -10.98 1.34 8.57
N ALA A 324 -11.71 1.06 7.48
CA ALA A 324 -12.64 2.02 6.87
C ALA A 324 -13.73 2.50 7.86
N GLU A 325 -14.38 1.58 8.58
CA GLU A 325 -15.38 1.93 9.59
C GLU A 325 -14.74 2.61 10.80
N ARG A 326 -13.67 2.03 11.36
CA ARG A 326 -13.10 2.49 12.64
C ARG A 326 -12.32 3.79 12.54
N GLN A 327 -11.64 4.03 11.42
CA GLN A 327 -10.79 5.22 11.25
C GLN A 327 -11.52 6.35 10.53
N TRP A 328 -12.36 6.02 9.55
CA TRP A 328 -12.96 7.01 8.66
C TRP A 328 -14.48 7.15 8.83
N GLY A 329 -15.11 6.31 9.64
CA GLY A 329 -16.55 6.34 9.86
C GLY A 329 -17.36 5.89 8.64
N ALA A 330 -16.75 5.14 7.72
CA ALA A 330 -17.47 4.53 6.62
C ALA A 330 -18.50 3.51 7.15
N ILE A 331 -19.62 3.36 6.47
CA ILE A 331 -20.77 2.61 6.94
C ILE A 331 -20.71 1.20 6.39
N ILE A 332 -20.60 0.21 7.27
CA ILE A 332 -20.92 -1.19 6.95
C ILE A 332 -22.38 -1.40 7.35
N PRO A 333 -23.30 -1.70 6.41
CA PRO A 333 -24.69 -1.97 6.76
C PRO A 333 -24.79 -3.10 7.79
N GLN A 334 -25.59 -2.91 8.85
CA GLN A 334 -25.68 -3.90 9.94
C GLN A 334 -26.11 -5.28 9.43
N TRP A 335 -26.97 -5.32 8.41
CA TRP A 335 -27.39 -6.58 7.81
C TRP A 335 -26.22 -7.36 7.20
N VAL A 336 -25.17 -6.70 6.69
CA VAL A 336 -23.98 -7.39 6.14
C VAL A 336 -23.26 -8.17 7.24
N LYS A 337 -23.10 -7.55 8.42
CA LYS A 337 -22.52 -8.19 9.61
C LYS A 337 -23.39 -9.35 10.09
N ASP A 338 -24.70 -9.14 10.18
CA ASP A 338 -25.65 -10.17 10.60
C ASP A 338 -25.69 -11.36 9.62
N GLN A 339 -25.53 -11.09 8.32
CA GLN A 339 -25.42 -12.13 7.31
C GLN A 339 -24.10 -12.90 7.46
N ASN A 340 -22.96 -12.22 7.64
CA ASN A 340 -21.64 -12.84 7.76
C ASN A 340 -21.56 -13.83 8.94
N LEU A 341 -22.24 -13.54 10.05
CA LEU A 341 -22.34 -14.45 11.18
C LEU A 341 -22.95 -15.82 10.83
N ASN A 342 -23.81 -15.92 9.80
CA ASN A 342 -24.32 -17.22 9.33
C ASN A 342 -23.20 -18.05 8.70
N ALA A 343 -22.31 -17.42 7.92
CA ALA A 343 -21.14 -18.09 7.35
C ALA A 343 -20.14 -18.48 8.44
N MET A 344 -19.96 -17.63 9.46
CA MET A 344 -19.09 -17.94 10.60
C MET A 344 -19.61 -19.15 11.37
N ASP A 345 -20.90 -19.19 11.71
CA ASP A 345 -21.50 -20.36 12.36
C ASP A 345 -21.33 -21.63 11.50
N TYR A 346 -21.61 -21.53 10.21
CA TYR A 346 -21.56 -22.65 9.28
C TYR A 346 -20.15 -23.22 9.07
N THR A 347 -19.11 -22.41 9.18
CA THR A 347 -17.72 -22.82 8.95
C THR A 347 -16.94 -23.11 10.24
N PHE A 348 -17.48 -22.74 11.41
CA PHE A 348 -16.85 -22.92 12.70
C PHE A 348 -16.91 -24.38 13.20
N GLN A 349 -15.77 -24.90 13.64
CA GLN A 349 -15.63 -26.19 14.28
C GLN A 349 -15.82 -26.07 15.80
N ASP A 350 -17.00 -26.45 16.28
CA ASP A 350 -17.42 -26.38 17.68
C ASP A 350 -16.96 -27.57 18.54
N GLY A 351 -16.19 -28.50 17.96
CA GLY A 351 -15.73 -29.72 18.63
C GLY A 351 -16.72 -30.90 18.53
N ALA A 352 -17.78 -30.78 17.72
CA ALA A 352 -18.66 -31.91 17.42
C ALA A 352 -17.87 -33.13 16.88
N ASN A 353 -18.35 -34.33 17.22
CA ASN A 353 -17.77 -35.62 16.81
C ASN A 353 -16.30 -35.85 17.21
N GLY A 354 -15.81 -35.17 18.26
CA GLY A 354 -14.45 -35.39 18.79
C GLY A 354 -13.35 -34.71 18.00
N ALA A 355 -13.69 -33.77 17.10
CA ALA A 355 -12.73 -32.96 16.37
C ALA A 355 -12.18 -31.80 17.22
N GLU A 356 -11.00 -31.28 16.85
CA GLU A 356 -10.40 -30.11 17.51
C GLU A 356 -11.32 -28.88 17.39
N CYS A 357 -11.71 -28.32 18.52
CA CYS A 357 -12.56 -27.13 18.63
C CYS A 357 -11.75 -25.85 18.33
N GLY A 358 -12.42 -24.78 17.89
CA GLY A 358 -11.80 -23.46 17.79
C GLY A 358 -11.17 -23.13 16.44
N THR A 359 -11.52 -23.87 15.39
CA THR A 359 -11.02 -23.61 14.03
C THR A 359 -12.16 -23.27 13.07
N PHE A 360 -11.84 -22.59 11.97
CA PHE A 360 -12.76 -22.38 10.85
C PHE A 360 -12.29 -23.20 9.65
N GLY A 361 -13.22 -23.74 8.86
CA GLY A 361 -12.91 -24.36 7.57
C GLY A 361 -13.05 -23.39 6.39
N TYR A 362 -12.63 -23.80 5.20
CA TYR A 362 -12.76 -22.99 3.98
C TYR A 362 -14.22 -22.77 3.60
N SER A 363 -14.96 -23.87 3.43
CA SER A 363 -16.33 -23.87 2.90
C SER A 363 -17.32 -24.66 3.75
N SER A 364 -16.87 -25.26 4.86
CA SER A 364 -17.70 -25.97 5.83
C SER A 364 -16.89 -26.32 7.08
N ARG A 365 -17.56 -26.74 8.16
CA ARG A 365 -16.92 -27.19 9.40
C ARG A 365 -15.87 -28.29 9.13
N GLY A 366 -14.67 -28.11 9.67
CA GLY A 366 -13.57 -29.07 9.55
C GLY A 366 -12.95 -29.22 8.15
N TYR A 367 -13.43 -28.49 7.14
CA TYR A 367 -12.85 -28.55 5.79
C TYR A 367 -11.62 -27.64 5.66
N CYS A 368 -10.46 -28.17 6.04
CA CYS A 368 -9.16 -27.49 5.97
C CYS A 368 -8.13 -28.30 5.16
N PRO A 369 -8.32 -28.56 3.86
CA PRO A 369 -7.44 -29.44 3.08
C PRO A 369 -5.98 -28.94 2.98
N TRP A 370 -5.74 -27.64 3.21
CA TRP A 370 -4.40 -27.02 3.25
C TRP A 370 -3.99 -26.56 4.65
N GLY A 371 -4.64 -27.09 5.68
CA GLY A 371 -4.42 -26.72 7.09
C GLY A 371 -5.32 -25.55 7.55
N CYS A 372 -5.77 -25.62 8.81
CA CYS A 372 -6.69 -24.61 9.35
C CYS A 372 -6.01 -23.28 9.71
N ALA A 373 -4.68 -23.20 9.63
CA ALA A 373 -3.92 -21.97 9.88
C ALA A 373 -4.22 -20.85 8.87
N ALA A 374 -4.69 -21.18 7.66
CA ALA A 374 -5.06 -20.20 6.64
C ALA A 374 -6.47 -19.62 6.83
N VAL A 375 -7.38 -20.37 7.49
CA VAL A 375 -8.82 -20.06 7.56
C VAL A 375 -9.28 -19.66 8.96
N THR A 376 -8.56 -20.08 10.00
CA THR A 376 -8.87 -19.69 11.38
C THR A 376 -8.62 -18.19 11.61
N PRO A 377 -7.46 -17.60 11.23
CA PRO A 377 -7.29 -16.14 11.31
C PRO A 377 -8.29 -15.37 10.45
N SER A 378 -8.69 -15.94 9.31
CA SER A 378 -9.75 -15.40 8.47
C SER A 378 -11.10 -15.30 9.19
N GLY A 379 -11.52 -16.38 9.87
CA GLY A 379 -12.76 -16.35 10.66
C GLY A 379 -12.67 -15.36 11.83
N MET A 380 -11.49 -15.27 12.47
CA MET A 380 -11.24 -14.31 13.54
C MET A 380 -11.38 -12.86 13.09
N VAL A 381 -10.79 -12.48 11.95
CA VAL A 381 -10.90 -11.09 11.45
C VAL A 381 -12.33 -10.74 11.03
N GLN A 382 -13.07 -11.70 10.47
CA GLN A 382 -14.49 -11.54 10.17
C GLN A 382 -15.34 -11.35 11.43
N LEU A 383 -15.12 -12.15 12.48
CA LEU A 383 -15.76 -11.95 13.78
C LEU A 383 -15.47 -10.56 14.38
N VAL A 384 -14.24 -10.06 14.21
CA VAL A 384 -13.86 -8.71 14.65
C VAL A 384 -14.61 -7.62 13.88
N MET A 385 -14.84 -7.80 12.58
CA MET A 385 -15.70 -6.92 11.77
C MET A 385 -17.14 -6.92 12.29
N ASP A 386 -17.66 -8.09 12.66
CA ASP A 386 -19.03 -8.29 13.17
C ASP A 386 -19.20 -7.88 14.65
N GLY A 387 -18.16 -7.34 15.29
CA GLY A 387 -18.18 -6.94 16.70
C GLY A 387 -18.27 -8.12 17.68
N LYS A 388 -17.81 -9.31 17.28
CA LYS A 388 -17.73 -10.50 18.13
C LYS A 388 -16.30 -10.65 18.66
N GLY A 389 -16.16 -10.56 19.98
CA GLY A 389 -14.89 -10.75 20.67
C GLY A 389 -14.71 -12.17 21.23
N PRO A 390 -13.57 -12.41 21.91
CA PRO A 390 -13.35 -13.64 22.66
C PRO A 390 -14.47 -13.85 23.69
N GLY A 391 -15.02 -15.08 23.76
CA GLY A 391 -16.04 -15.45 24.75
C GLY A 391 -17.50 -15.41 24.27
N VAL A 392 -17.76 -15.12 22.99
CA VAL A 392 -19.09 -15.36 22.41
C VAL A 392 -19.42 -16.85 22.51
N PRO A 393 -20.55 -17.26 23.14
CA PRO A 393 -20.83 -18.66 23.43
C PRO A 393 -20.87 -19.59 22.21
N ALA A 394 -21.16 -19.06 21.02
CA ALA A 394 -21.20 -19.79 19.76
C ALA A 394 -19.80 -20.11 19.18
N PHE A 395 -18.76 -19.38 19.61
CA PHE A 395 -17.42 -19.43 19.03
C PHE A 395 -16.35 -19.66 20.12
N ARG A 396 -16.44 -20.81 20.81
CA ARG A 396 -15.57 -21.13 21.96
C ARG A 396 -14.26 -21.79 21.52
N GLY A 397 -13.18 -21.54 22.26
CA GLY A 397 -11.89 -22.18 21.97
C GLY A 397 -11.07 -21.51 20.86
N ILE A 398 -11.50 -20.33 20.40
CA ILE A 398 -10.72 -19.40 19.58
C ILE A 398 -9.77 -18.60 20.46
#